data_AF-A0A6J1W7F5-F1
#
_entry.id   AF-A0A6J1W7F5-F1
#
_cell.length_a   1.000
_cell.length_b   1.000
_cell.length_c   1.000
_cell.angle_alpha   90.00
_cell.angle_beta   90.00
_cell.angle_gamma   90.00
#
_symmetry.space_group_name_H-M   'P 1'
#
loop_
_entity.id
_entity.type
_entity.pdbx_description
1 polymer ?
#
loop_
_entity_poly.entity_id
_entity_poly.type
_entity_poly.pdbx_seq_one_letter_code
_entity_poly.pdbx_strand_id
1 'polypeptide(L)'
;MSKFSAGSVYQIPMFRANRSWQAAALVRLFTRYLTRKIGFEAVMRVRCTRGISIHTFHGNFFVRSTDLLSLPNVSPDAGFGMQLSIEESLADLQQVCFQAALLYTSSKGERRIRVHTLALPLASNLPDVLHAADQACIIGLLAKMGAYLFQIY
;
A
#
# COMPACT_ATOMS: atom_id res chain seq x y z
N MET A 1 16.07 7.79 -3.23
CA MET A 1 16.49 7.16 -1.95
C MET A 1 15.32 6.56 -1.17
N SER A 2 14.27 7.31 -0.85
CA SER A 2 13.12 6.84 -0.05
C SER A 2 12.24 5.75 -0.69
N LYS A 3 12.09 5.75 -2.03
CA LYS A 3 11.20 4.83 -2.75
C LYS A 3 11.51 3.35 -2.47
N PHE A 4 12.79 2.97 -2.49
CA PHE A 4 13.22 1.58 -2.29
C PHE A 4 13.52 1.24 -0.83
N SER A 5 13.47 2.22 0.08
CA SER A 5 13.77 2.03 1.50
C SER A 5 12.52 2.12 2.39
N ALA A 6 11.32 2.09 1.79
CA ALA A 6 10.05 2.32 2.47
C ALA A 6 9.95 3.68 3.21
N GLY A 7 10.69 4.69 2.73
CA GLY A 7 10.67 6.04 3.27
C GLY A 7 9.52 6.89 2.75
N SER A 8 9.40 8.10 3.29
CA SER A 8 8.44 9.12 2.84
C SER A 8 9.21 10.35 2.34
N VAL A 9 8.64 11.08 1.37
CA VAL A 9 9.18 12.36 0.89
C VAL A 9 8.11 13.41 1.12
N TYR A 10 8.49 14.50 1.78
CA TYR A 10 7.65 15.66 1.99
C TYR A 10 8.30 16.85 1.29
N GLN A 11 7.54 17.57 0.48
CA GLN A 11 8.03 18.73 -0.23
C GLN A 11 7.19 19.96 0.15
N ILE A 12 7.88 21.02 0.56
CA ILE A 12 7.29 22.35 0.74
C ILE A 12 8.02 23.26 -0.25
N PRO A 13 7.43 23.51 -1.44
CA PRO A 13 8.11 24.26 -2.48
C PRO A 13 8.31 25.72 -2.05
N MET A 14 9.50 26.26 -2.35
CA MET A 14 9.85 27.67 -2.08
C MET A 14 9.57 28.08 -0.62
N PHE A 15 10.02 27.26 0.32
CA PHE A 15 9.81 27.51 1.75
C PHE A 15 10.37 28.86 2.16
N ARG A 16 9.55 29.67 2.83
CA ARG A 16 9.93 30.93 3.47
C ARG A 16 9.37 30.95 4.89
N ALA A 17 10.26 31.05 5.88
CA ALA A 17 9.89 31.03 7.29
C ALA A 17 8.95 32.19 7.69
N ASN A 18 9.03 33.32 6.99
CA ASN A 18 8.13 34.46 7.23
C ASN A 18 6.68 34.23 6.77
N ARG A 19 6.42 33.18 5.98
CA ARG A 19 5.06 32.78 5.61
C ARG A 19 4.50 31.84 6.67
N SER A 20 3.66 32.40 7.54
CA SER A 20 3.06 31.70 8.69
C SER A 20 2.43 30.35 8.33
N TRP A 21 1.70 30.26 7.21
CA TRP A 21 1.07 29.02 6.76
C TRP A 21 2.08 27.93 6.36
N GLN A 22 3.23 28.29 5.78
CA GLN A 22 4.28 27.33 5.42
C GLN A 22 5.02 26.84 6.66
N ALA A 23 5.35 27.74 7.57
CA ALA A 23 5.94 27.40 8.86
C ALA A 23 5.01 26.45 9.65
N ALA A 24 3.71 26.76 9.72
CA ALA A 24 2.72 25.90 10.38
C ALA A 24 2.57 24.53 9.69
N ALA A 25 2.62 24.48 8.36
CA ALA A 25 2.60 23.22 7.61
C ALA A 25 3.84 22.36 7.91
N LEU A 26 5.03 22.96 7.93
CA LEU A 26 6.27 22.28 8.29
C LEU A 26 6.19 21.71 9.71
N VAL A 27 5.81 22.54 10.70
CA VAL A 27 5.66 22.10 12.10
C VAL A 27 4.69 20.93 12.19
N ARG A 28 3.51 21.02 11.55
CA ARG A 28 2.53 19.93 11.57
C ARG A 28 3.08 18.63 10.98
N LEU A 29 3.73 18.71 9.81
CA LEU A 29 4.32 17.55 9.14
C LEU A 29 5.42 16.92 10.00
N PHE A 30 6.31 17.74 10.56
CA PHE A 30 7.44 17.28 11.36
C PHE A 30 6.97 16.66 12.68
N THR A 31 6.03 17.31 13.37
CA THR A 31 5.40 16.77 14.58
C THR A 31 4.75 15.42 14.31
N ARG A 32 3.96 15.28 13.23
CA ARG A 32 3.36 13.98 12.85
C ARG A 32 4.43 12.94 12.56
N TYR A 33 5.47 13.30 11.82
CA TYR A 33 6.54 12.36 11.45
C TYR A 33 7.31 11.82 12.67
N LEU A 34 7.59 12.67 13.65
CA LEU A 34 8.33 12.31 14.86
C LEU A 34 7.48 11.57 15.91
N THR A 35 6.17 11.85 15.97
CA THR A 35 5.29 11.32 17.02
C THR A 35 4.44 10.12 16.59
N ARG A 36 4.29 9.88 15.28
CA ARG A 36 3.52 8.72 14.79
C ARG A 36 4.15 7.40 15.24
N LYS A 37 3.32 6.36 15.32
CA LYS A 37 3.80 4.98 15.50
C LYS A 37 4.69 4.58 14.33
N ILE A 38 5.70 3.76 14.60
CA ILE A 38 6.61 3.20 13.60
C ILE A 38 6.86 1.73 13.90
N GLY A 39 7.00 0.93 12.85
CA GLY A 39 7.47 -0.44 12.94
C GLY A 39 8.80 -0.59 12.18
N PHE A 40 9.68 -1.43 12.72
CA PHE A 40 11.02 -1.67 12.18
C PHE A 40 11.14 -3.08 11.61
N GLU A 41 12.09 -3.26 10.68
CA GLU A 41 12.47 -4.56 10.11
C GLU A 41 11.25 -5.36 9.65
N ALA A 42 10.36 -4.66 8.98
CA ALA A 42 9.06 -5.18 8.64
C ALA A 42 9.08 -5.94 7.31
N VAL A 43 8.25 -6.97 7.24
CA VAL A 43 7.96 -7.69 6.01
C VAL A 43 6.46 -7.84 5.88
N MET A 44 5.95 -7.60 4.68
CA MET A 44 4.53 -7.78 4.37
C MET A 44 4.38 -8.86 3.32
N ARG A 45 3.58 -9.88 3.61
CA ARG A 45 3.16 -10.89 2.63
C ARG A 45 1.68 -10.71 2.34
N VAL A 46 1.32 -10.75 1.07
CA VAL A 46 -0.08 -10.78 0.64
C VAL A 46 -0.39 -12.13 0.02
N ARG A 47 -1.43 -12.79 0.51
CA ARG A 47 -1.98 -14.02 -0.05
C ARG A 47 -3.34 -13.76 -0.64
N CYS A 48 -3.68 -14.48 -1.70
CA CYS A 48 -4.99 -14.46 -2.33
C CYS A 48 -5.48 -15.90 -2.54
N THR A 49 -6.76 -16.03 -2.87
CA THR A 49 -7.37 -17.33 -3.18
C THR A 49 -6.73 -17.91 -4.44
N ARG A 50 -6.64 -19.25 -4.49
CA ARG A 50 -6.11 -19.95 -5.67
C ARG A 50 -6.86 -19.51 -6.93
N GLY A 51 -6.12 -19.37 -8.03
CA GLY A 51 -6.61 -18.83 -9.29
C GLY A 51 -6.49 -17.32 -9.42
N ILE A 52 -6.11 -16.62 -8.34
CA ILE A 52 -5.71 -15.22 -8.37
C ILE A 52 -4.22 -15.13 -8.08
N SER A 53 -3.52 -14.27 -8.80
CA SER A 53 -2.12 -13.94 -8.57
C SER A 53 -1.91 -12.43 -8.43
N ILE A 54 -0.80 -12.04 -7.82
CA ILE A 54 -0.40 -10.65 -7.69
C ILE A 54 0.56 -10.34 -8.84
N HIS A 55 0.14 -9.45 -9.74
CA HIS A 55 0.92 -9.09 -10.91
C HIS A 55 1.98 -8.03 -10.58
N THR A 56 1.56 -6.90 -9.99
CA THR A 56 2.47 -5.78 -9.69
C THR A 56 2.09 -5.11 -8.37
N PHE A 57 3.09 -4.80 -7.54
CA PHE A 57 2.91 -3.92 -6.39
C PHE A 57 3.31 -2.47 -6.69
N HIS A 58 2.60 -1.53 -6.05
CA HIS A 58 2.80 -0.09 -6.22
C HIS A 58 2.97 0.63 -4.87
N GLY A 59 4.08 1.31 -4.66
CA GLY A 59 4.38 2.08 -3.44
C GLY A 59 5.87 2.17 -3.14
N ASN A 60 6.19 2.61 -1.92
CA ASN A 60 7.58 2.71 -1.46
C ASN A 60 7.93 1.46 -0.64
N PHE A 61 8.69 0.56 -1.21
CA PHE A 61 9.17 -0.69 -0.60
C PHE A 61 10.27 -1.31 -1.45
N PHE A 62 10.86 -2.38 -0.92
CA PHE A 62 11.74 -3.25 -1.68
C PHE A 62 11.06 -4.59 -1.91
N VAL A 63 10.89 -5.01 -3.16
CA VAL A 63 10.29 -6.31 -3.50
C VAL A 63 11.34 -7.40 -3.31
N ARG A 64 11.04 -8.44 -2.51
CA ARG A 64 11.91 -9.62 -2.37
C ARG A 64 11.43 -10.81 -3.21
N SER A 65 10.10 -11.00 -3.29
CA SER A 65 9.46 -11.99 -4.17
C SER A 65 8.12 -11.43 -4.68
N THR A 66 7.44 -12.19 -5.53
CA THR A 66 6.14 -11.81 -6.14
C THR A 66 5.03 -11.53 -5.13
N ASP A 67 5.13 -12.05 -3.90
CA ASP A 67 4.15 -11.91 -2.83
C ASP A 67 4.71 -11.28 -1.54
N LEU A 68 6.02 -11.00 -1.48
CA LEU A 68 6.73 -10.56 -0.27
C LEU A 68 7.43 -9.21 -0.46
N LEU A 69 7.01 -8.24 0.35
CA LEU A 69 7.58 -6.91 0.41
C LEU A 69 8.46 -6.75 1.66
N SER A 70 9.65 -6.20 1.47
CA SER A 70 10.57 -5.78 2.52
C SER A 70 10.39 -4.30 2.81
N LEU A 71 10.13 -3.98 4.07
CA LEU A 71 9.80 -2.65 4.57
C LEU A 71 10.74 -2.34 5.75
N PRO A 72 11.93 -1.76 5.51
CA PRO A 72 12.86 -1.44 6.60
C PRO A 72 12.20 -0.65 7.73
N ASN A 73 11.36 0.31 7.35
CA ASN A 73 10.45 1.02 8.23
C ASN A 73 9.03 0.94 7.68
N VAL A 74 8.05 0.70 8.55
CA VAL A 74 6.63 0.79 8.21
C VAL A 74 5.99 1.91 9.02
N SER A 75 5.28 2.79 8.32
CA SER A 75 4.56 3.89 8.93
C SER A 75 3.06 3.75 8.69
N PRO A 76 2.20 4.23 9.60
CA PRO A 76 0.75 4.19 9.42
C PRO A 76 0.26 5.09 8.28
N ASP A 77 1.11 5.99 7.78
CA ASP A 77 0.78 6.89 6.67
C ASP A 77 1.20 6.32 5.30
N ALA A 78 1.83 5.14 5.27
CA ALA A 78 2.23 4.47 4.04
C ALA A 78 1.05 3.71 3.42
N GLY A 79 0.78 3.94 2.14
CA GLY A 79 -0.25 3.24 1.37
C GLY A 79 0.36 2.42 0.23
N PHE A 80 -0.10 1.18 0.08
CA PHE A 80 0.32 0.26 -0.98
C PHE A 80 -0.83 0.05 -1.98
N GLY A 81 -0.50 -0.29 -3.22
CA GLY A 81 -1.47 -0.71 -4.23
C GLY A 81 -0.99 -2.01 -4.85
N MET A 82 -1.91 -2.85 -5.33
CA MET A 82 -1.57 -4.09 -6.01
C MET A 82 -2.47 -4.28 -7.23
N GLN A 83 -1.88 -4.72 -8.32
CA GLN A 83 -2.60 -5.26 -9.47
C GLN A 83 -2.71 -6.76 -9.31
N LEU A 84 -3.89 -7.27 -9.62
CA LEU A 84 -4.24 -8.67 -9.53
C LEU A 84 -4.51 -9.21 -10.93
N SER A 85 -4.22 -10.50 -11.12
CA SER A 85 -4.55 -11.25 -12.32
C SER A 85 -5.37 -12.48 -11.93
N ILE A 86 -6.37 -12.81 -12.74
CA ILE A 86 -7.15 -14.04 -12.61
C ILE A 86 -6.56 -15.03 -13.61
N GLU A 87 -5.92 -16.08 -13.10
CA GLU A 87 -5.18 -17.08 -13.90
C GLU A 87 -5.98 -18.37 -14.09
N GLU A 88 -6.83 -18.73 -13.13
CA GLU A 88 -7.71 -19.90 -13.21
C GLU A 88 -9.18 -19.46 -13.11
N SER A 89 -10.09 -20.28 -13.64
CA SER A 89 -11.52 -20.04 -13.47
C SER A 89 -11.91 -20.09 -11.99
N LEU A 90 -12.73 -19.13 -11.56
CA LEU A 90 -13.22 -19.02 -10.19
C LEU A 90 -14.68 -19.52 -10.05
N ALA A 91 -15.22 -20.17 -11.10
CA ALA A 91 -16.64 -20.51 -11.20
C ALA A 91 -17.17 -21.44 -10.08
N ASP A 92 -16.30 -22.26 -9.49
CA ASP A 92 -16.66 -23.20 -8.42
C ASP A 92 -16.67 -22.56 -7.03
N LEU A 93 -16.34 -21.28 -6.93
CA LEU A 93 -16.25 -20.54 -5.69
C LEU A 93 -17.44 -19.58 -5.57
N GLN A 94 -17.82 -19.25 -4.33
CA GLN A 94 -18.80 -18.20 -4.05
C GLN A 94 -18.13 -16.87 -3.68
N GLN A 95 -16.91 -16.94 -3.16
CA GLN A 95 -16.14 -15.79 -2.71
C GLN A 95 -14.65 -16.02 -2.89
N VAL A 96 -13.91 -14.93 -2.95
CA VAL A 96 -12.46 -14.92 -2.92
C VAL A 96 -11.97 -14.12 -1.73
N CYS A 97 -10.89 -14.59 -1.14
CA CYS A 97 -10.26 -13.99 0.03
C CYS A 97 -8.87 -13.45 -0.32
N PHE A 98 -8.54 -12.32 0.30
CA PHE A 98 -7.23 -11.69 0.32
C PHE A 98 -6.78 -11.54 1.76
N GLN A 99 -5.50 -11.81 2.02
CA GLN A 99 -4.92 -11.68 3.34
C GLN A 99 -3.57 -10.98 3.28
N ALA A 100 -3.47 -9.84 3.93
CA ALA A 100 -2.21 -9.14 4.14
C ALA A 100 -1.70 -9.41 5.56
N ALA A 101 -0.52 -10.00 5.68
CA ALA A 101 0.16 -10.24 6.95
C ALA A 101 1.43 -9.38 7.02
N LEU A 102 1.45 -8.43 7.96
CA LEU A 102 2.57 -7.55 8.25
C LEU A 102 3.26 -8.00 9.54
N LEU A 103 4.47 -8.53 9.41
CA LEU A 103 5.36 -8.82 10.53
C LEU A 103 6.27 -7.61 10.74
N TYR A 104 6.36 -7.10 11.97
CA TYR A 104 7.21 -5.95 12.29
C TYR A 104 7.67 -5.97 13.75
N THR A 105 8.75 -5.25 14.05
CA THR A 105 9.18 -4.97 15.43
C THR A 105 8.59 -3.63 15.88
N SER A 106 7.88 -3.61 17.00
CA SER A 106 7.31 -2.38 17.56
C SER A 106 8.40 -1.47 18.14
N SER A 107 8.10 -0.18 18.33
CA SER A 107 9.01 0.74 19.04
C SER A 107 9.25 0.38 20.51
N LYS A 108 8.54 -0.62 21.05
CA LYS A 108 8.75 -1.18 22.39
C LYS A 108 9.59 -2.47 22.37
N GLY A 109 10.13 -2.86 21.21
CA GLY A 109 10.97 -4.06 21.06
C GLY A 109 10.19 -5.36 20.88
N GLU A 110 8.87 -5.33 20.66
CA GLU A 110 8.07 -6.54 20.51
C GLU A 110 7.95 -6.93 19.03
N ARG A 111 8.19 -8.20 18.70
CA ARG A 111 7.91 -8.74 17.37
C ARG A 111 6.41 -9.07 17.26
N ARG A 112 5.70 -8.39 16.36
CA ARG A 112 4.25 -8.49 16.21
C ARG A 112 3.86 -8.81 14.77
N ILE A 113 2.74 -9.52 14.61
CA ILE A 113 2.10 -9.77 13.32
C ILE A 113 0.73 -9.07 13.32
N ARG A 114 0.49 -8.23 12.32
CA ARG A 114 -0.83 -7.66 12.04
C ARG A 114 -1.38 -8.32 10.79
N VAL A 115 -2.61 -8.83 10.86
CA VAL A 115 -3.27 -9.50 9.75
C VAL A 115 -4.54 -8.75 9.38
N HIS A 116 -4.72 -8.50 8.08
CA HIS A 116 -5.97 -8.02 7.50
C HIS A 116 -6.49 -9.07 6.53
N THR A 117 -7.75 -9.47 6.68
CA THR A 117 -8.43 -10.42 5.80
C THR A 117 -9.62 -9.72 5.17
N LEU A 118 -9.74 -9.81 3.85
CA LEU A 118 -10.85 -9.29 3.05
C LEU A 118 -11.46 -10.45 2.27
N ALA A 119 -12.78 -10.60 2.32
CA ALA A 119 -13.53 -11.55 1.50
C ALA A 119 -14.48 -10.79 0.58
N LEU A 120 -14.50 -11.15 -0.70
CA LEU A 120 -15.33 -10.51 -1.72
C LEU A 120 -16.16 -11.57 -2.45
N PRO A 121 -17.46 -11.32 -2.70
CA PRO A 121 -18.29 -12.23 -3.47
C PRO A 121 -17.86 -12.24 -4.95
N LEU A 122 -18.13 -13.34 -5.64
CA LEU A 122 -17.95 -13.44 -7.09
C LEU A 122 -19.19 -12.95 -7.82
N ALA A 123 -18.97 -12.27 -8.95
CA ALA A 123 -20.01 -11.81 -9.85
C ALA A 123 -19.97 -12.62 -11.15
N SER A 124 -21.14 -12.96 -11.69
CA SER A 124 -21.29 -13.73 -12.93
C SER A 124 -21.72 -12.87 -14.13
N ASN A 125 -22.03 -11.59 -13.91
CA ASN A 125 -22.41 -10.64 -14.95
C ASN A 125 -21.69 -9.29 -14.75
N LEU A 126 -21.57 -8.53 -15.84
CA LEU A 126 -20.89 -7.23 -15.84
C LEU A 126 -21.60 -6.14 -15.00
N PRO A 127 -22.94 -6.01 -15.01
CA PRO A 127 -23.63 -5.04 -14.18
C PRO A 127 -23.27 -5.13 -12.69
N ASP A 128 -23.23 -6.35 -12.13
CA ASP A 128 -22.88 -6.55 -10.72
C ASP A 128 -21.45 -6.09 -10.41
N VAL A 129 -20.50 -6.33 -11.33
CA VAL A 129 -19.12 -5.83 -11.21
C VAL A 129 -19.08 -4.31 -11.20
N LEU A 130 -19.82 -3.67 -12.11
CA LEU A 130 -19.85 -2.20 -12.23
C LEU A 130 -20.51 -1.55 -11.00
N HIS A 131 -21.58 -2.14 -10.47
CA HIS A 131 -22.23 -1.64 -9.26
C HIS A 131 -21.37 -1.79 -8.00
N ALA A 132 -20.55 -2.84 -7.93
CA ALA A 132 -19.64 -3.07 -6.80
C ALA A 132 -18.30 -2.32 -6.91
N ALA A 133 -18.05 -1.61 -8.01
CA ALA A 133 -16.77 -0.97 -8.27
C ALA A 133 -16.48 0.23 -7.34
N ASP A 134 -15.41 0.15 -6.56
CA ASP A 134 -14.91 1.27 -5.75
C ASP A 134 -14.13 2.26 -6.62
N GLN A 135 -14.79 3.36 -6.98
CA GLN A 135 -14.24 4.41 -7.82
C GLN A 135 -12.97 5.04 -7.23
N ALA A 136 -12.91 5.24 -5.92
CA ALA A 136 -11.75 5.86 -5.27
C ALA A 136 -10.55 4.92 -5.28
N CYS A 137 -10.77 3.62 -5.04
CA CYS A 137 -9.74 2.60 -5.14
C CYS A 137 -9.20 2.48 -6.57
N ILE A 138 -10.09 2.44 -7.58
CA ILE A 138 -9.73 2.37 -9.00
C ILE A 138 -8.87 3.56 -9.41
N ILE A 139 -9.32 4.79 -9.11
CA ILE A 139 -8.57 6.01 -9.43
C ILE A 139 -7.22 6.02 -8.71
N GLY A 140 -7.19 5.63 -7.43
CA GLY A 140 -5.96 5.55 -6.63
C GLY A 140 -4.95 4.55 -7.20
N LEU A 141 -5.41 3.39 -7.69
CA LEU A 141 -4.56 2.39 -8.33
C LEU A 141 -4.04 2.90 -9.68
N LEU A 142 -4.91 3.44 -10.53
CA LEU A 142 -4.51 3.99 -11.84
C LEU A 142 -3.51 5.14 -11.71
N ALA A 143 -3.69 6.04 -10.73
CA ALA A 143 -2.73 7.10 -10.45
C ALA A 143 -1.34 6.56 -10.10
N LYS A 144 -1.28 5.48 -9.30
CA LYS A 144 -0.01 4.81 -8.97
C LYS A 144 0.63 4.12 -10.18
N MET A 145 -0.18 3.54 -11.06
CA MET A 145 0.28 2.94 -12.32
C MET A 145 0.88 3.99 -13.26
N GLY A 146 0.19 5.13 -13.42
CA GLY A 146 0.67 6.24 -14.23
C GLY A 146 2.00 6.80 -13.73
N ALA A 147 2.14 6.98 -12.41
CA ALA A 147 3.39 7.42 -11.81
C ALA A 147 4.59 6.49 -12.08
N TYR A 148 4.34 5.19 -12.30
CA TYR A 148 5.37 4.23 -12.71
C TYR A 148 5.74 4.35 -14.19
N LEU A 149 4.77 4.62 -15.07
CA LEU A 149 5.01 4.80 -16.51
C LEU A 149 5.89 6.04 -16.80
N PHE A 150 5.67 7.15 -16.10
CA PHE A 150 6.48 8.36 -16.21
C PHE A 150 7.91 8.25 -15.66
N GLN A 151 8.29 7.11 -15.09
CA GLN A 151 9.67 6.86 -14.62
C GLN A 151 10.48 5.98 -15.59
N ILE A 152 9.85 5.46 -16.64
CA ILE A 152 10.49 4.64 -17.68
C ILE A 152 10.84 5.49 -18.92
N TYR A 153 10.29 6.71 -19.01
CA TYR A 153 10.64 7.75 -19.98
C TYR A 153 11.35 8.90 -19.28
#